data_AF-A0A124F8C8-F1
#
_entry.id   AF-A0A124F8C8-F1
#
_cell.length_a   1.000
_cell.length_b   1.000
_cell.length_c   1.000
_cell.angle_alpha   90.00
_cell.angle_beta   90.00
_cell.angle_gamma   90.00
#
_symmetry.space_group_name_H-M   'P 1'
#
loop_
_entity.id
_entity.type
_entity.pdbx_description
1 polymer ?
#
loop_
_entity_poly.entity_id
_entity_poly.type
_entity_poly.pdbx_seq_one_letter_code
_entity_poly.pdbx_strand_id
1 'polypeptide(L)'
;MVKVGVLKMGAIGTALLVEYLLDERADREDIEVRVVTSGAKMQPEEAVVAEKLKEFDPDVVIVVSPNAALPGPKAAREAFEGKPVIVISDAPAKKAKDELKEKGFGYILINADSMIGARREFLDPTEMALFNADVVKVLAATGAFRLVQEAIDKVIEDIKAGKQPELPQIVVTAEKAVEAGKFSNPYAKAKAMAAFYIAEKVADIDVKGCFIEKDPEKYIPLVASAHEMMRIAAILADQAREIEKSNDTVFRNPHAKDGKILGKTQLMAKPE
;
A
#
# COMPACT_ATOMS: atom_id res chain seq x y z
N MET A 1 -4.06 -12.64 21.47
CA MET A 1 -3.23 -12.54 20.25
C MET A 1 -4.19 -12.45 19.09
N VAL A 2 -4.06 -11.43 18.25
CA VAL A 2 -4.93 -11.20 17.08
C VAL A 2 -4.32 -11.87 15.86
N LYS A 3 -5.10 -12.68 15.16
CA LYS A 3 -4.69 -13.34 13.93
C LYS A 3 -4.96 -12.43 12.73
N VAL A 4 -3.91 -11.97 12.08
CA VAL A 4 -3.99 -11.12 10.89
C VAL A 4 -3.75 -11.97 9.65
N GLY A 5 -4.78 -12.10 8.82
CA GLY A 5 -4.66 -12.77 7.53
C GLY A 5 -4.40 -11.77 6.41
N VAL A 6 -3.41 -12.01 5.56
CA VAL A 6 -3.13 -11.19 4.38
C VAL A 6 -3.27 -12.05 3.12
N LEU A 7 -4.20 -11.68 2.25
CA LEU A 7 -4.40 -12.30 0.94
C LEU A 7 -3.93 -11.34 -0.15
N LYS A 8 -2.91 -11.74 -0.92
CA LYS A 8 -2.35 -10.94 -2.02
C LYS A 8 -2.68 -11.54 -3.37
N MET A 9 -3.32 -10.77 -4.25
CA MET A 9 -3.57 -11.16 -5.64
C MET A 9 -3.03 -10.11 -6.60
N GLY A 10 -2.10 -10.51 -7.47
CA GLY A 10 -1.34 -9.54 -8.25
C GLY A 10 -0.33 -8.77 -7.39
N ALA A 11 0.25 -7.72 -7.95
CA ALA A 11 1.28 -6.93 -7.29
C ALA A 11 1.00 -5.43 -7.45
N ILE A 12 0.96 -4.74 -6.30
CA ILE A 12 1.09 -3.29 -6.15
C ILE A 12 2.16 -3.04 -5.09
N GLY A 13 2.73 -1.84 -5.02
CA GLY A 13 3.82 -1.51 -4.11
C GLY A 13 3.49 -1.81 -2.64
N THR A 14 2.26 -1.54 -2.21
CA THR A 14 1.82 -1.85 -0.84
C THR A 14 1.75 -3.36 -0.57
N ALA A 15 1.40 -4.17 -1.58
CA ALA A 15 1.35 -5.62 -1.44
C ALA A 15 2.72 -6.24 -1.13
N LEU A 16 3.81 -5.54 -1.44
CA LEU A 16 5.16 -6.05 -1.19
C LEU A 16 5.53 -6.04 0.29
N LEU A 17 4.97 -5.11 1.07
CA LEU A 17 5.45 -4.84 2.44
C LEU A 17 4.37 -4.79 3.52
N VAL A 18 3.07 -4.82 3.18
CA VAL A 18 1.97 -4.57 4.14
C VAL A 18 2.07 -5.37 5.44
N GLU A 19 2.42 -6.65 5.38
CA GLU A 19 2.58 -7.51 6.56
C GLU A 19 3.76 -7.10 7.43
N TYR A 20 4.86 -6.67 6.80
CA TYR A 20 6.07 -6.23 7.49
C TYR A 20 5.90 -4.84 8.09
N LEU A 21 4.98 -4.02 7.59
CA LEU A 21 4.63 -2.73 8.19
C LEU A 21 3.99 -2.90 9.58
N LEU A 22 3.41 -4.07 9.87
CA LEU A 22 2.72 -4.34 11.14
C LEU A 22 3.66 -4.90 12.21
N ASP A 23 4.78 -5.53 11.82
CA ASP A 23 5.76 -6.10 12.75
C ASP A 23 7.17 -6.02 12.17
N GLU A 24 7.69 -4.81 12.13
CA GLU A 24 8.91 -4.45 11.42
C GLU A 24 10.20 -5.06 11.99
N ARG A 25 10.12 -5.67 13.18
CA ARG A 25 11.23 -6.36 13.86
C ARG A 25 10.93 -7.81 14.23
N ALA A 26 9.75 -8.34 13.89
CA ALA A 26 9.30 -9.66 14.33
C ALA A 26 9.34 -9.81 15.88
N ASP A 27 9.01 -8.74 16.61
CA ASP A 27 9.09 -8.67 18.07
C ASP A 27 7.78 -8.34 18.77
N ARG A 28 6.69 -8.18 18.01
CA ARG A 28 5.33 -8.08 18.55
C ARG A 28 4.86 -9.44 19.06
N GLU A 29 4.33 -9.45 20.28
CA GLU A 29 3.79 -10.64 20.93
C GLU A 29 2.25 -10.66 20.90
N ASP A 30 1.62 -9.62 20.34
CA ASP A 30 0.17 -9.41 20.35
C ASP A 30 -0.53 -9.86 19.06
N ILE A 31 0.21 -10.13 17.98
CA ILE A 31 -0.32 -10.57 16.68
C ILE A 31 0.33 -11.86 16.16
N GLU A 32 -0.40 -12.60 15.34
CA GLU A 32 0.14 -13.67 14.50
C GLU A 32 -0.29 -13.40 13.05
N VAL A 33 0.67 -13.29 12.13
CA VAL A 33 0.40 -12.93 10.73
C VAL A 33 0.59 -14.13 9.81
N ARG A 34 -0.37 -14.36 8.90
CA ARG A 34 -0.24 -15.31 7.79
C ARG A 34 -0.51 -14.64 6.47
N VAL A 35 0.35 -14.90 5.49
CA VAL A 35 0.24 -14.40 4.13
C VAL A 35 -0.06 -15.56 3.19
N VAL A 36 -1.07 -15.39 2.34
CA VAL A 36 -1.37 -16.27 1.22
C VAL A 36 -1.40 -15.44 -0.06
N THR A 37 -0.84 -15.97 -1.15
CA THR A 37 -0.79 -15.26 -2.42
C THR A 37 -1.00 -16.18 -3.61
N SER A 38 -1.63 -15.64 -4.66
CA SER A 38 -1.70 -16.24 -6.00
C SER A 38 -0.53 -15.82 -6.90
N GLY A 39 0.47 -15.10 -6.35
CA GLY A 39 1.52 -14.46 -7.12
C GLY A 39 0.96 -13.33 -7.99
N ALA A 40 1.48 -13.19 -9.22
CA ALA A 40 1.10 -12.12 -10.13
C ALA A 40 -0.31 -12.26 -10.73
N LYS A 41 -0.93 -13.45 -10.63
CA LYS A 41 -2.25 -13.71 -11.22
C LYS A 41 -3.37 -13.25 -10.28
N MET A 42 -4.46 -12.77 -10.88
CA MET A 42 -5.61 -12.22 -10.15
C MET A 42 -6.95 -12.51 -10.83
N GLN A 43 -7.08 -13.62 -11.56
CA GLN A 43 -8.37 -14.01 -12.14
C GLN A 43 -9.25 -14.71 -11.07
N PRO A 44 -10.56 -14.86 -11.31
CA PRO A 44 -11.46 -15.54 -10.37
C PRO A 44 -10.99 -16.94 -9.94
N GLU A 45 -10.34 -17.68 -10.81
CA GLU A 45 -9.85 -19.03 -10.52
C GLU A 45 -8.76 -19.02 -9.45
N GLU A 46 -7.95 -17.96 -9.39
CA GLU A 46 -6.92 -17.79 -8.37
C GLU A 46 -7.47 -17.37 -7.00
N ALA A 47 -8.73 -16.91 -6.91
CA ALA A 47 -9.34 -16.54 -5.62
C ALA A 47 -9.49 -17.76 -4.68
N VAL A 48 -9.36 -18.99 -5.20
CA VAL A 48 -9.35 -20.23 -4.40
C VAL A 48 -8.26 -20.26 -3.33
N VAL A 49 -7.20 -19.45 -3.46
CA VAL A 49 -6.18 -19.31 -2.41
C VAL A 49 -6.75 -18.78 -1.10
N ALA A 50 -7.93 -18.13 -1.12
CA ALA A 50 -8.66 -17.73 0.08
C ALA A 50 -8.94 -18.91 1.03
N GLU A 51 -9.18 -20.12 0.50
CA GLU A 51 -9.43 -21.31 1.31
C GLU A 51 -8.23 -21.66 2.19
N LYS A 52 -7.00 -21.43 1.72
CA LYS A 52 -5.78 -21.62 2.52
C LYS A 52 -5.65 -20.62 3.66
N LEU A 53 -6.14 -19.40 3.46
CA LEU A 53 -6.14 -18.41 4.54
C LEU A 53 -7.28 -18.66 5.54
N LYS A 54 -8.41 -19.24 5.12
CA LYS A 54 -9.48 -19.66 6.03
C LYS A 54 -9.04 -20.73 7.03
N GLU A 55 -8.14 -21.64 6.64
CA GLU A 55 -7.55 -22.64 7.54
C GLU A 55 -6.87 -22.00 8.77
N PHE A 56 -6.38 -20.77 8.64
CA PHE A 56 -5.75 -20.01 9.74
C PHE A 56 -6.77 -19.40 10.71
N ASP A 57 -8.03 -19.24 10.29
CA ASP A 57 -9.12 -18.56 10.99
C ASP A 57 -8.71 -17.16 11.51
N PRO A 58 -8.44 -16.20 10.60
CA PRO A 58 -8.04 -14.85 10.98
C PRO A 58 -9.18 -14.06 11.66
N ASP A 59 -8.79 -13.16 12.56
CA ASP A 59 -9.67 -12.19 13.22
C ASP A 59 -9.92 -10.96 12.34
N VAL A 60 -8.93 -10.59 11.52
CA VAL A 60 -9.03 -9.55 10.49
C VAL A 60 -8.33 -10.03 9.22
N VAL A 61 -8.93 -9.74 8.07
CA VAL A 61 -8.41 -10.12 6.75
C VAL A 61 -8.07 -8.87 5.96
N ILE A 62 -6.86 -8.81 5.42
CA ILE A 62 -6.40 -7.78 4.52
C ILE A 62 -6.33 -8.40 3.13
N VAL A 63 -7.12 -7.88 2.19
CA VAL A 63 -7.08 -8.32 0.78
C VAL A 63 -6.41 -7.22 -0.03
N VAL A 64 -5.27 -7.53 -0.63
CA VAL A 64 -4.46 -6.57 -1.40
C VAL A 64 -4.38 -6.98 -2.86
N SER A 65 -4.72 -6.06 -3.75
CA SER A 65 -4.67 -6.30 -5.19
C SER A 65 -4.65 -5.01 -6.01
N PRO A 66 -4.08 -5.01 -7.23
CA PRO A 66 -4.40 -3.98 -8.21
C PRO A 66 -5.89 -4.03 -8.55
N ASN A 67 -6.49 -2.85 -8.70
CA ASN A 67 -7.88 -2.63 -9.05
C ASN A 67 -8.86 -3.62 -8.40
N ALA A 68 -9.18 -3.39 -7.13
CA ALA A 68 -10.14 -4.21 -6.39
C ALA A 68 -11.54 -4.31 -7.03
N ALA A 69 -11.90 -3.49 -8.04
CA ALA A 69 -13.16 -3.66 -8.76
C ALA A 69 -13.17 -4.89 -9.70
N LEU A 70 -12.02 -5.51 -9.96
CA LEU A 70 -11.93 -6.66 -10.87
C LEU A 70 -12.56 -7.94 -10.29
N PRO A 71 -13.02 -8.88 -11.14
CA PRO A 71 -13.70 -10.10 -10.70
C PRO A 71 -12.92 -10.98 -9.72
N GLY A 72 -11.61 -11.16 -9.92
CA GLY A 72 -10.78 -11.97 -9.01
C GLY A 72 -10.64 -11.36 -7.61
N PRO A 73 -10.18 -10.09 -7.48
CA PRO A 73 -10.19 -9.37 -6.20
C PRO A 73 -11.56 -9.33 -5.51
N LYS A 74 -12.64 -9.26 -6.30
CA LYS A 74 -14.01 -9.37 -5.79
C LYS A 74 -14.30 -10.72 -5.16
N ALA A 75 -14.06 -11.81 -5.88
CA ALA A 75 -14.22 -13.16 -5.34
C ALA A 75 -13.37 -13.39 -4.07
N ALA A 76 -12.14 -12.85 -4.04
CA ALA A 76 -11.25 -13.02 -2.89
C ALA A 76 -11.70 -12.29 -1.63
N ARG A 77 -12.21 -11.04 -1.73
CA ARG A 77 -12.77 -10.35 -0.55
C ARG A 77 -14.10 -10.97 -0.11
N GLU A 78 -14.93 -11.40 -1.06
CA GLU A 78 -16.25 -11.97 -0.77
C GLU A 78 -16.14 -13.34 -0.09
N ALA A 79 -15.04 -14.07 -0.30
CA ALA A 79 -14.74 -15.29 0.42
C ALA A 79 -14.67 -15.13 1.95
N PHE A 80 -14.51 -13.89 2.46
CA PHE A 80 -14.44 -13.57 3.88
C PHE A 80 -15.59 -12.67 4.36
N GLU A 81 -16.72 -12.63 3.63
CA GLU A 81 -17.94 -11.98 4.13
C GLU A 81 -18.29 -12.48 5.54
N GLY A 82 -18.63 -11.54 6.43
CA GLY A 82 -18.87 -11.82 7.86
C GLY A 82 -17.65 -11.69 8.78
N LYS A 83 -16.43 -11.57 8.23
CA LYS A 83 -15.22 -11.20 8.99
C LYS A 83 -14.90 -9.70 8.78
N PRO A 84 -14.11 -9.06 9.66
CA PRO A 84 -13.51 -7.76 9.40
C PRO A 84 -12.55 -7.85 8.21
N VAL A 85 -12.90 -7.26 7.06
CA VAL A 85 -12.06 -7.25 5.85
C VAL A 85 -11.64 -5.83 5.49
N ILE A 86 -10.35 -5.63 5.24
CA ILE A 86 -9.75 -4.39 4.75
C ILE A 86 -9.23 -4.63 3.33
N VAL A 87 -9.75 -3.90 2.36
CA VAL A 87 -9.30 -3.95 0.97
C VAL A 87 -8.24 -2.87 0.73
N ILE A 88 -7.05 -3.26 0.27
CA ILE A 88 -6.00 -2.32 -0.12
C ILE A 88 -5.80 -2.40 -1.64
N SER A 89 -5.90 -1.25 -2.31
CA SER A 89 -5.83 -1.17 -3.78
C SER A 89 -5.33 0.20 -4.24
N ASP A 90 -5.03 0.28 -5.52
CA ASP A 90 -4.72 1.49 -6.30
C ASP A 90 -5.95 2.35 -6.66
N ALA A 91 -5.71 3.46 -7.37
CA ALA A 91 -6.73 4.45 -7.73
C ALA A 91 -7.96 3.91 -8.53
N PRO A 92 -7.83 2.99 -9.51
CA PRO A 92 -8.96 2.40 -10.23
C PRO A 92 -10.08 1.83 -9.34
N ALA A 93 -9.73 1.32 -8.15
CA ALA A 93 -10.69 0.73 -7.22
C ALA A 93 -11.68 1.74 -6.61
N LYS A 94 -11.49 3.05 -6.79
CA LYS A 94 -12.48 4.08 -6.41
C LYS A 94 -13.87 3.81 -7.00
N LYS A 95 -13.93 3.14 -8.16
CA LYS A 95 -15.20 2.73 -8.80
C LYS A 95 -16.00 1.72 -7.97
N ALA A 96 -15.35 0.96 -7.10
CA ALA A 96 -15.99 -0.02 -6.21
C ALA A 96 -16.21 0.51 -4.78
N LYS A 97 -15.89 1.78 -4.51
CA LYS A 97 -15.94 2.36 -3.15
C LYS A 97 -17.31 2.22 -2.49
N ASP A 98 -18.37 2.53 -3.24
CA ASP A 98 -19.74 2.46 -2.71
C ASP A 98 -20.16 1.02 -2.45
N GLU A 99 -19.86 0.09 -3.37
CA GLU A 99 -20.07 -1.36 -3.18
C GLU A 99 -19.35 -1.88 -1.92
N LEU A 100 -18.07 -1.51 -1.74
CA LEU A 100 -17.28 -1.91 -0.58
C LEU A 100 -17.93 -1.44 0.71
N LYS A 101 -18.37 -0.17 0.75
CA LYS A 101 -19.04 0.41 1.91
C LYS A 101 -20.38 -0.27 2.20
N GLU A 102 -21.21 -0.49 1.18
CA GLU A 102 -22.52 -1.15 1.30
C GLU A 102 -22.40 -2.57 1.82
N LYS A 103 -21.36 -3.31 1.41
CA LYS A 103 -21.08 -4.65 1.90
C LYS A 103 -20.36 -4.70 3.26
N GLY A 104 -20.07 -3.55 3.86
CA GLY A 104 -19.41 -3.47 5.17
C GLY A 104 -17.90 -3.74 5.13
N PHE A 105 -17.27 -3.67 3.96
CA PHE A 105 -15.81 -3.78 3.84
C PHE A 105 -15.11 -2.46 4.14
N GLY A 106 -13.97 -2.55 4.82
CA GLY A 106 -13.00 -1.46 4.90
C GLY A 106 -12.21 -1.33 3.61
N TYR A 107 -11.69 -0.14 3.34
CA TYR A 107 -10.79 0.10 2.22
C TYR A 107 -9.72 1.15 2.52
N ILE A 108 -8.55 0.94 1.92
CA ILE A 108 -7.45 1.90 1.83
C ILE A 108 -7.04 1.95 0.35
N LEU A 109 -7.46 3.01 -0.35
CA LEU A 109 -7.21 3.19 -1.78
C LEU A 109 -6.08 4.20 -1.97
N ILE A 110 -4.93 3.76 -2.50
CA ILE A 110 -3.71 4.54 -2.54
C ILE A 110 -3.47 5.08 -3.94
N ASN A 111 -3.59 6.40 -4.10
CA ASN A 111 -3.51 7.02 -5.42
C ASN A 111 -2.12 6.91 -6.07
N ALA A 112 -1.05 6.94 -5.27
CA ALA A 112 0.33 6.85 -5.74
C ALA A 112 0.84 5.42 -5.89
N ASP A 113 0.04 4.40 -5.55
CA ASP A 113 0.39 3.00 -5.76
C ASP A 113 0.05 2.61 -7.20
N SER A 114 0.84 3.16 -8.13
CA SER A 114 0.48 3.26 -9.53
C SER A 114 0.65 1.94 -10.29
N MET A 115 -0.23 1.75 -11.28
CA MET A 115 -0.09 0.68 -12.25
C MET A 115 1.24 0.84 -13.01
N ILE A 116 1.92 -0.27 -13.24
CA ILE A 116 3.16 -0.37 -14.00
C ILE A 116 2.91 -0.45 -15.51
N GLY A 117 3.88 -0.02 -16.32
CA GLY A 117 3.88 -0.11 -17.78
C GLY A 117 4.06 -1.52 -18.33
N ALA A 118 3.05 -2.38 -18.17
CA ALA A 118 3.09 -3.82 -18.48
C ALA A 118 3.01 -4.19 -19.98
N ARG A 119 3.92 -3.65 -20.79
CA ARG A 119 4.12 -4.03 -22.21
C ARG A 119 5.29 -5.01 -22.34
N ARG A 120 5.11 -6.05 -23.16
CA ARG A 120 6.09 -7.15 -23.31
C ARG A 120 7.43 -6.66 -23.85
N GLU A 121 7.39 -5.64 -24.68
CA GLU A 121 8.54 -5.04 -25.36
C GLU A 121 9.45 -4.24 -24.42
N PHE A 122 8.96 -3.92 -23.22
CA PHE A 122 9.64 -3.05 -22.27
C PHE A 122 9.80 -3.71 -20.88
N LEU A 123 8.72 -4.28 -20.34
CA LEU A 123 8.68 -4.74 -18.95
C LEU A 123 9.18 -6.18 -18.81
N ASP A 124 10.49 -6.30 -18.66
CA ASP A 124 11.13 -7.55 -18.23
C ASP A 124 11.15 -7.68 -16.69
N PRO A 125 11.61 -8.82 -16.13
CA PRO A 125 11.69 -8.98 -14.67
C PRO A 125 12.56 -7.93 -13.97
N THR A 126 13.63 -7.47 -14.60
CA THR A 126 14.51 -6.43 -14.03
C THR A 126 13.79 -5.09 -13.95
N GLU A 127 13.18 -4.65 -15.04
CA GLU A 127 12.44 -3.38 -15.09
C GLU A 127 11.24 -3.38 -14.14
N MET A 128 10.55 -4.53 -14.02
CA MET A 128 9.48 -4.71 -13.04
C MET A 128 9.97 -4.51 -11.60
N ALA A 129 11.15 -5.05 -11.25
CA ALA A 129 11.72 -4.90 -9.93
C ALA A 129 12.17 -3.45 -9.64
N LEU A 130 12.78 -2.78 -10.62
CA LEU A 130 13.22 -1.39 -10.49
C LEU A 130 12.06 -0.44 -10.25
N PHE A 131 10.99 -0.55 -11.05
CA PHE A 131 9.79 0.26 -10.87
C PHE A 131 9.19 0.08 -9.47
N ASN A 132 9.05 -1.17 -9.02
CA ASN A 132 8.48 -1.46 -7.70
C ASN A 132 9.37 -0.95 -6.56
N ALA A 133 10.70 -0.95 -6.72
CA ALA A 133 11.60 -0.36 -5.74
C ALA A 133 11.37 1.16 -5.61
N ASP A 134 11.15 1.86 -6.73
CA ASP A 134 10.84 3.28 -6.75
C ASP A 134 9.46 3.57 -6.14
N VAL A 135 8.42 2.78 -6.48
CA VAL A 135 7.09 2.89 -5.86
C VAL A 135 7.20 2.72 -4.34
N VAL A 136 7.89 1.69 -3.86
CA VAL A 136 8.11 1.44 -2.42
C VAL A 136 8.80 2.64 -1.77
N LYS A 137 9.83 3.21 -2.40
CA LYS A 137 10.51 4.40 -1.89
C LYS A 137 9.54 5.58 -1.76
N VAL A 138 8.71 5.84 -2.77
CA VAL A 138 7.72 6.92 -2.74
C VAL A 138 6.71 6.69 -1.62
N LEU A 139 6.05 5.53 -1.57
CA LEU A 139 5.01 5.25 -0.58
C LEU A 139 5.55 5.29 0.86
N ALA A 140 6.77 4.81 1.08
CA ALA A 140 7.42 4.85 2.38
C ALA A 140 7.83 6.27 2.79
N ALA A 141 8.56 6.99 1.93
CA ALA A 141 9.16 8.26 2.30
C ALA A 141 8.16 9.43 2.28
N THR A 142 7.01 9.30 1.61
CA THR A 142 5.94 10.30 1.66
C THR A 142 5.03 10.19 2.88
N GLY A 143 5.00 9.04 3.56
CA GLY A 143 4.12 8.76 4.70
C GLY A 143 2.89 7.92 4.36
N ALA A 144 2.69 7.51 3.10
CA ALA A 144 1.56 6.66 2.71
C ALA A 144 1.55 5.30 3.43
N PHE A 145 2.70 4.64 3.55
CA PHE A 145 2.81 3.40 4.34
C PHE A 145 2.54 3.60 5.83
N ARG A 146 2.86 4.77 6.38
CA ARG A 146 2.52 5.07 7.77
C ARG A 146 1.01 5.15 7.97
N LEU A 147 0.31 5.78 7.03
CA LEU A 147 -1.15 5.83 7.07
C LEU A 147 -1.78 4.44 6.95
N VAL A 148 -1.20 3.55 6.14
CA VAL A 148 -1.62 2.14 6.04
C VAL A 148 -1.41 1.42 7.38
N GLN A 149 -0.21 1.53 7.97
CA GLN A 149 0.12 0.97 9.28
C GLN A 149 -0.90 1.43 10.33
N GLU A 150 -1.00 2.75 10.57
CA GLU A 150 -1.85 3.32 11.63
C GLU A 150 -3.33 2.93 11.46
N ALA A 151 -3.82 2.81 10.21
CA ALA A 151 -5.19 2.39 9.94
C ALA A 151 -5.44 0.92 10.28
N ILE A 152 -4.48 0.02 10.00
CA ILE A 152 -4.61 -1.41 10.31
C ILE A 152 -4.43 -1.63 11.82
N ASP A 153 -3.46 -0.98 12.45
CA ASP A 153 -3.23 -1.13 13.90
C ASP A 153 -4.44 -0.66 14.71
N LYS A 154 -5.16 0.39 14.28
CA LYS A 154 -6.41 0.79 14.93
C LYS A 154 -7.43 -0.35 14.95
N VAL A 155 -7.56 -1.08 13.84
CA VAL A 155 -8.46 -2.25 13.74
C VAL A 155 -7.99 -3.38 14.65
N ILE A 156 -6.68 -3.64 14.69
CA ILE A 156 -6.08 -4.65 15.59
C ILE A 156 -6.36 -4.30 17.06
N GLU A 157 -6.20 -3.03 17.45
CA GLU A 157 -6.47 -2.56 18.81
C GLU A 157 -7.95 -2.68 19.20
N ASP A 158 -8.88 -2.36 18.30
CA ASP A 158 -10.31 -2.57 18.55
C ASP A 158 -10.62 -4.05 18.81
N ILE A 159 -10.05 -4.96 18.00
CA ILE A 159 -10.20 -6.41 18.18
C ILE A 159 -9.59 -6.87 19.51
N LYS A 160 -8.38 -6.41 19.86
CA LYS A 160 -7.74 -6.70 21.16
C LYS A 160 -8.60 -6.26 22.33
N ALA A 161 -9.29 -5.13 22.18
CA ALA A 161 -10.19 -4.59 23.19
C ALA A 161 -11.57 -5.29 23.24
N GLY A 162 -11.81 -6.30 22.39
CA GLY A 162 -13.10 -6.99 22.29
C GLY A 162 -14.23 -6.13 21.73
N LYS A 163 -13.89 -5.05 21.00
CA LYS A 163 -14.85 -4.15 20.37
C LYS A 163 -15.12 -4.59 18.93
N GLN A 164 -16.27 -4.17 18.40
CA GLN A 164 -16.49 -4.23 16.95
C GLN A 164 -15.51 -3.25 16.27
N PRO A 165 -14.60 -3.72 15.40
CA PRO A 165 -13.60 -2.85 14.80
C PRO A 165 -14.21 -1.82 13.85
N GLU A 166 -13.73 -0.58 13.94
CA GLU A 166 -14.04 0.46 12.96
C GLU A 166 -13.15 0.27 11.71
N LEU A 167 -13.71 -0.30 10.65
CA LEU A 167 -12.98 -0.55 9.42
C LEU A 167 -12.64 0.76 8.67
N PRO A 168 -11.41 0.92 8.14
CA PRO A 168 -10.98 2.15 7.50
C PRO A 168 -11.78 2.41 6.22
N GLN A 169 -12.02 3.68 5.91
CA GLN A 169 -12.63 4.13 4.66
C GLN A 169 -11.80 5.26 4.06
N ILE A 170 -10.59 4.91 3.62
CA ILE A 170 -9.53 5.87 3.30
C ILE A 170 -9.24 5.86 1.80
N VAL A 171 -9.28 7.04 1.20
CA VAL A 171 -8.56 7.32 -0.06
C VAL A 171 -7.33 8.11 0.32
N VAL A 172 -6.14 7.58 0.05
CA VAL A 172 -4.85 8.21 0.33
C VAL A 172 -4.50 9.16 -0.81
N THR A 173 -4.54 10.44 -0.50
CA THR A 173 -4.09 11.53 -1.38
C THR A 173 -2.72 12.02 -0.91
N ALA A 174 -2.08 12.90 -1.70
CA ALA A 174 -0.81 13.50 -1.31
C ALA A 174 -0.89 14.18 0.06
N GLU A 175 -1.97 14.92 0.32
CA GLU A 175 -2.19 15.67 1.56
C GLU A 175 -2.25 14.73 2.77
N LYS A 176 -3.04 13.65 2.68
CA LYS A 176 -3.14 12.65 3.74
C LYS A 176 -1.84 11.88 3.95
N ALA A 177 -1.14 11.55 2.87
CA ALA A 177 0.15 10.88 2.95
C ALA A 177 1.16 11.74 3.71
N VAL A 178 1.32 13.02 3.34
CA VAL A 178 2.29 13.89 4.01
C VAL A 178 1.88 14.34 5.40
N GLU A 179 0.58 14.37 5.70
CA GLU A 179 0.09 14.54 7.07
C GLU A 179 0.55 13.38 7.96
N ALA A 180 0.35 12.13 7.51
CA ALA A 180 0.90 10.95 8.17
C ALA A 180 2.44 10.92 8.13
N GLY A 181 3.07 11.56 7.14
CA GLY A 181 4.52 11.71 7.05
C GLY A 181 5.15 12.48 8.22
N LYS A 182 4.38 13.36 8.88
CA LYS A 182 4.81 14.23 10.01
C LYS A 182 6.12 14.99 9.75
N PHE A 183 6.26 15.54 8.54
CA PHE A 183 7.40 16.37 8.16
C PHE A 183 7.47 17.63 9.02
N SER A 184 8.63 17.89 9.61
CA SER A 184 8.88 19.13 10.35
C SER A 184 9.31 20.27 9.41
N ASN A 185 10.04 19.94 8.35
CA ASN A 185 10.48 20.91 7.35
C ASN A 185 9.42 21.09 6.25
N PRO A 186 8.98 22.34 5.96
CA PRO A 186 7.94 22.58 4.95
C PRO A 186 8.39 22.23 3.52
N TYR A 187 9.68 22.32 3.20
CA TYR A 187 10.20 21.92 1.89
C TYR A 187 10.30 20.39 1.74
N ALA A 188 10.59 19.67 2.83
CA ALA A 188 10.49 18.21 2.83
C ALA A 188 9.06 17.77 2.55
N LYS A 189 8.08 18.39 3.24
CA LYS A 189 6.65 18.18 2.98
C LYS A 189 6.30 18.46 1.52
N ALA A 190 6.72 19.61 0.96
CA ALA A 190 6.42 19.98 -0.42
C ALA A 190 7.03 18.98 -1.43
N LYS A 191 8.26 18.52 -1.22
CA LYS A 191 8.90 17.49 -2.06
C LYS A 191 8.18 16.15 -1.98
N ALA A 192 7.75 15.73 -0.79
CA ALA A 192 6.96 14.53 -0.60
C ALA A 192 5.59 14.62 -1.31
N MET A 193 4.92 15.78 -1.24
CA MET A 193 3.69 16.02 -2.00
C MET A 193 3.94 15.91 -3.51
N ALA A 194 5.01 16.55 -4.01
CA ALA A 194 5.37 16.49 -5.42
C ALA A 194 5.67 15.06 -5.89
N ALA A 195 6.43 14.29 -5.12
CA ALA A 195 6.69 12.88 -5.38
C ALA A 195 5.39 12.08 -5.48
N PHE A 196 4.47 12.28 -4.53
CA PHE A 196 3.18 11.61 -4.53
C PHE A 196 2.34 11.96 -5.77
N TYR A 197 2.25 13.24 -6.14
CA TYR A 197 1.49 13.66 -7.33
C TYR A 197 2.09 13.11 -8.63
N ILE A 198 3.43 13.09 -8.75
CA ILE A 198 4.09 12.49 -9.92
C ILE A 198 3.75 11.00 -9.97
N ALA A 199 3.89 10.27 -8.87
CA ALA A 199 3.55 8.87 -8.80
C ALA A 199 2.07 8.63 -9.18
N GLU A 200 1.12 9.39 -8.64
CA GLU A 200 -0.30 9.29 -9.04
C GLU A 200 -0.50 9.48 -10.56
N LYS A 201 0.27 10.37 -11.20
CA LYS A 201 0.19 10.63 -12.65
C LYS A 201 0.82 9.54 -13.51
N VAL A 202 1.72 8.72 -12.98
CA VAL A 202 2.32 7.58 -13.70
C VAL A 202 1.23 6.62 -14.20
N ALA A 203 0.23 6.33 -13.37
CA ALA A 203 -0.87 5.44 -13.74
C ALA A 203 -1.65 5.91 -14.98
N ASP A 204 -1.84 7.22 -15.16
CA ASP A 204 -2.54 7.78 -16.33
C ASP A 204 -1.77 7.49 -17.63
N ILE A 205 -0.44 7.61 -17.59
CA ILE A 205 0.44 7.37 -18.73
C ILE A 205 0.51 5.87 -19.04
N ASP A 206 0.65 5.04 -18.01
CA ASP A 206 0.71 3.59 -18.18
C ASP A 206 -0.62 3.02 -18.68
N VAL A 207 -1.76 3.55 -18.25
CA VAL A 207 -3.08 3.18 -18.82
C VAL A 207 -3.13 3.52 -20.31
N LYS A 208 -2.65 4.72 -20.69
CA LYS A 208 -2.59 5.12 -22.10
C LYS A 208 -1.69 4.20 -22.92
N GLY A 209 -0.48 3.91 -22.43
CA GLY A 209 0.49 3.05 -23.09
C GLY A 209 0.06 1.58 -23.15
N CYS A 210 -0.58 1.05 -22.11
CA CYS A 210 -0.96 -0.36 -22.04
C CYS A 210 -2.27 -0.68 -22.75
N PHE A 211 -3.27 0.21 -22.70
CA PHE A 211 -4.64 -0.13 -23.12
C PHE A 211 -5.22 0.73 -24.25
N ILE A 212 -4.68 1.92 -24.50
CA ILE A 212 -5.26 2.87 -25.46
C ILE A 212 -4.44 2.94 -26.75
N GLU A 213 -3.15 3.25 -26.64
CA GLU A 213 -2.25 3.33 -27.79
C GLU A 213 -1.90 1.94 -28.32
N LYS A 214 -1.90 1.78 -29.65
CA LYS A 214 -1.68 0.50 -30.33
C LYS A 214 -0.38 0.49 -31.13
N ASP A 215 0.13 1.67 -31.49
CA ASP A 215 1.34 1.84 -32.26
C ASP A 215 2.59 1.64 -31.38
N PRO A 216 3.44 0.62 -31.64
CA PRO A 216 4.62 0.34 -30.81
C PRO A 216 5.62 1.49 -30.77
N GLU A 217 5.74 2.25 -31.85
CA GLU A 217 6.62 3.43 -31.88
C GLU A 217 6.15 4.53 -30.92
N LYS A 218 4.90 4.46 -30.46
CA LYS A 218 4.30 5.41 -29.49
C LYS A 218 4.14 4.81 -28.11
N TYR A 219 3.60 3.59 -27.97
CA TYR A 219 3.32 3.06 -26.64
C TYR A 219 4.58 2.65 -25.88
N ILE A 220 5.65 2.21 -26.56
CA ILE A 220 6.89 1.80 -25.90
C ILE A 220 7.54 3.01 -25.21
N PRO A 221 7.76 4.17 -25.89
CA PRO A 221 8.22 5.37 -25.21
C PRO A 221 7.30 5.86 -24.10
N LEU A 222 5.97 5.68 -24.23
CA LEU A 222 5.02 6.08 -23.19
C LEU A 222 5.24 5.31 -21.88
N VAL A 223 5.26 3.96 -21.93
CA VAL A 223 5.46 3.15 -20.71
C VAL A 223 6.86 3.36 -20.12
N ALA A 224 7.89 3.54 -20.96
CA ALA A 224 9.23 3.87 -20.49
C ALA A 224 9.28 5.26 -19.80
N SER A 225 8.59 6.26 -20.36
CA SER A 225 8.53 7.60 -19.74
C SER A 225 7.79 7.62 -18.40
N ALA A 226 6.79 6.75 -18.24
CA ALA A 226 6.08 6.58 -16.98
C ALA A 226 7.00 6.03 -15.87
N HIS A 227 7.88 5.09 -16.22
CA HIS A 227 8.92 4.57 -15.32
C HIS A 227 9.95 5.64 -14.93
N GLU A 228 10.41 6.47 -15.88
CA GLU A 228 11.28 7.61 -15.57
C GLU A 228 10.61 8.61 -14.63
N MET A 229 9.30 8.85 -14.78
CA MET A 229 8.55 9.68 -13.84
C MET A 229 8.52 9.07 -12.43
N MET A 230 8.30 7.75 -12.30
CA MET A 230 8.33 7.07 -11.00
C MET A 230 9.72 7.17 -10.34
N ARG A 231 10.78 7.03 -11.13
CA ARG A 231 12.16 7.23 -10.67
C ARG A 231 12.41 8.63 -10.14
N ILE A 232 11.95 9.67 -10.85
CA ILE A 232 12.06 11.06 -10.37
C ILE A 232 11.24 11.28 -9.10
N ALA A 233 10.05 10.67 -8.99
CA ALA A 233 9.26 10.71 -7.76
C ALA A 233 10.02 10.08 -6.58
N ALA A 234 10.68 8.93 -6.78
CA ALA A 234 11.49 8.28 -5.76
C ALA A 234 12.67 9.15 -5.31
N ILE A 235 13.36 9.82 -6.24
CA ILE A 235 14.43 10.77 -5.92
C ILE A 235 13.91 11.95 -5.09
N LEU A 236 12.75 12.52 -5.44
CA LEU A 236 12.15 13.60 -4.66
C LEU A 236 11.73 13.15 -3.26
N ALA A 237 11.19 11.95 -3.13
CA ALA A 237 10.82 11.37 -1.85
C ALA A 237 12.06 11.12 -0.97
N ASP A 238 13.16 10.67 -1.56
CA ASP A 238 14.45 10.51 -0.89
C ASP A 238 15.02 11.86 -0.43
N GLN A 239 15.00 12.88 -1.28
CA GLN A 239 15.39 14.24 -0.90
C GLN A 239 14.57 14.80 0.26
N ALA A 240 13.25 14.56 0.28
CA ALA A 240 12.41 14.94 1.42
C ALA A 240 12.89 14.26 2.71
N ARG A 241 13.25 12.98 2.63
CA ARG A 241 13.80 12.22 3.77
C ARG A 241 15.15 12.76 4.23
N GLU A 242 16.06 13.11 3.30
CA GLU A 242 17.37 13.66 3.63
C GLU A 242 17.26 15.04 4.30
N ILE A 243 16.30 15.88 3.92
CA ILE A 243 16.05 17.17 4.59
C ILE A 243 15.62 16.95 6.05
N GLU A 244 14.76 15.97 6.33
CA GLU A 244 14.41 15.65 7.73
C GLU A 244 15.63 15.09 8.50
N LYS A 245 16.50 14.31 7.84
CA LYS A 245 17.74 13.81 8.48
C LYS A 245 18.70 14.94 8.80
N SER A 246 18.94 15.88 7.88
CA SER A 246 19.84 17.01 8.09
C SER A 246 19.40 17.91 9.25
N ASN A 247 18.11 17.87 9.58
CA ASN A 247 17.51 18.65 10.65
C ASN A 247 17.36 17.87 11.96
N ASP A 248 17.72 16.57 12.01
CA ASP A 248 17.42 15.65 13.10
C ASP A 248 15.91 15.61 13.46
N THR A 249 15.05 15.71 12.44
CA THR A 249 13.58 15.76 12.59
C THR A 249 12.84 14.56 12.01
N VAL A 250 13.55 13.46 11.76
CA VAL A 250 12.95 12.26 11.16
C VAL A 250 11.91 11.62 12.10
N PHE A 251 10.63 11.76 11.78
CA PHE A 251 9.58 11.06 12.52
C PHE A 251 9.62 9.54 12.30
N ARG A 252 9.59 8.79 13.41
CA ARG A 252 9.61 7.32 13.48
C ARG A 252 8.53 6.88 14.47
N ASN A 253 7.80 5.81 14.12
CA ASN A 253 6.71 5.26 14.94
C ASN A 253 6.82 3.73 15.09
N PRO A 254 7.90 3.22 15.69
CA PRO A 254 8.08 1.78 15.85
C PRO A 254 6.99 1.18 16.75
N HIS A 255 6.68 -0.10 16.57
CA HIS A 255 5.87 -0.84 17.52
C HIS A 255 6.67 -1.14 18.79
N ALA A 256 6.00 -1.17 19.95
CA ALA A 256 6.48 -1.85 21.13
C ALA A 256 6.12 -3.34 21.07
N LYS A 257 6.70 -4.16 21.96
CA LYS A 257 6.40 -5.60 22.05
C LYS A 257 4.91 -5.92 22.26
N ASP A 258 4.19 -5.04 22.95
CA ASP A 258 2.75 -5.18 23.23
C ASP A 258 1.85 -4.65 22.10
N GLY A 259 2.45 -4.23 20.98
CA GLY A 259 1.78 -3.70 19.79
C GLY A 259 1.52 -2.20 19.79
N LYS A 260 1.80 -1.47 20.88
CA LYS A 260 1.63 -0.02 20.90
C LYS A 260 2.54 0.66 19.88
N ILE A 261 1.98 1.60 19.12
CA ILE A 261 2.77 2.48 18.26
C ILE A 261 3.41 3.58 19.12
N LEU A 262 4.74 3.59 19.20
CA LEU A 262 5.51 4.62 19.89
C LEU A 262 5.84 5.78 18.92
N GLY A 263 6.48 6.84 19.40
CA GLY A 263 6.88 7.99 18.60
C GLY A 263 8.24 8.56 18.99
N LYS A 264 9.04 8.95 17.98
CA LYS A 264 10.22 9.81 18.17
C LYS A 264 10.57 10.58 16.91
N THR A 265 11.38 11.63 17.10
CA THR A 265 11.83 12.53 16.03
C THR A 265 13.36 12.62 16.00
N GLN A 266 14.00 12.93 17.13
CA GLN A 266 15.46 13.00 17.23
C GLN A 266 16.10 11.62 17.12
N LEU A 267 17.21 11.51 16.40
CA LEU A 267 17.91 10.25 16.15
C LEU A 267 18.33 9.56 17.46
N MET A 268 18.82 10.31 18.44
CA MET A 268 19.35 9.77 19.71
C MET A 268 18.29 9.57 20.81
N ALA A 269 17.06 10.06 20.61
CA ALA A 269 15.98 9.90 21.59
C ALA A 269 15.49 8.43 21.66
N LYS A 270 14.85 8.03 22.77
CA LYS A 270 14.08 6.78 22.79
C LYS A 270 12.67 7.03 22.25
N PRO A 271 12.04 6.06 21.58
CA PRO A 271 10.63 6.16 21.24
C PRO A 271 9.79 6.04 22.51
N GLU A 272 8.79 6.91 22.64
CA GLU A 272 7.83 6.97 23.77
C GLU A 272 6.39 6.76 23.29
#